data_AF-X8HET6-F1
#
_entry.id   AF-X8HET6-F1
#
_cell.length_a   1.000
_cell.length_b   1.000
_cell.length_c   1.000
_cell.angle_alpha   90.00
_cell.angle_beta   90.00
_cell.angle_gamma   90.00
#
_symmetry.space_group_name_H-M   'P 1'
#
loop_
_entity.id
_entity.type
_entity.pdbx_description
1 polymer ?
#
loop_
_entity_poly.entity_id
_entity_poly.type
_entity_poly.pdbx_seq_one_letter_code
_entity_poly.pdbx_strand_id
1 'polypeptide(L)'
;MKRSKEERKKDTKLKDKLMAEQGGLDPITGEKLVQINKNKKKLEISDYVENAHIEGFAKNSKRYNPKKDSEVDSNIMTVRIDNHRNIDVSNPENYSVRELKKRKNEIKKETSDEKVYKVIKECDCSYIKRYKK
;
A
#
# COMPACT_ATOMS: atom_id res chain seq x y z
N MET A 1 -9.82 -10.81 -18.11
CA MET A 1 -8.60 -10.46 -18.86
C MET A 1 -7.40 -10.55 -17.94
N LYS A 2 -6.31 -11.22 -18.34
CA LYS A 2 -5.04 -11.18 -17.60
C LYS A 2 -4.35 -9.84 -17.89
N ARG A 3 -3.98 -9.08 -16.86
CA ARG A 3 -3.22 -7.82 -17.01
C ARG A 3 -1.93 -8.06 -17.79
N SER A 4 -1.56 -7.10 -18.63
CA SER A 4 -0.31 -7.12 -19.39
C SER A 4 0.90 -7.07 -18.46
N LYS A 5 2.08 -7.47 -18.96
CA LYS A 5 3.34 -7.40 -18.19
C LYS A 5 3.70 -5.96 -17.81
N GLU A 6 3.36 -5.00 -18.66
CA GLU A 6 3.63 -3.58 -18.44
C GLU A 6 2.72 -2.98 -17.37
N GLU A 7 1.43 -3.32 -17.40
CA GLU A 7 0.47 -2.92 -16.37
C GLU A 7 0.90 -3.41 -14.99
N ARG A 8 1.28 -4.68 -14.88
CA ARG A 8 1.78 -5.23 -13.60
C ARG A 8 3.01 -4.49 -13.09
N LYS A 9 3.94 -4.13 -13.98
CA LYS A 9 5.13 -3.35 -13.60
C LYS A 9 4.77 -1.95 -13.11
N LYS A 10 3.79 -1.30 -13.72
CA LYS A 10 3.29 0.02 -13.29
C LYS A 10 2.64 -0.08 -11.91
N ASP A 11 1.78 -1.07 -11.69
CA ASP A 11 1.13 -1.31 -10.41
C ASP A 11 2.14 -1.57 -9.28
N THR A 12 3.16 -2.39 -9.53
CA THR A 12 4.24 -2.65 -8.56
C THR A 12 5.00 -1.37 -8.22
N LYS A 13 5.39 -0.58 -9.23
CA LYS A 13 6.08 0.70 -9.00
C LYS A 13 5.24 1.69 -8.20
N LEU A 14 3.93 1.76 -8.49
CA LEU A 14 3.01 2.62 -7.76
C LEU A 14 2.87 2.17 -6.31
N LYS A 15 2.64 0.89 -6.07
CA LYS A 15 2.58 0.31 -4.73
C LYS A 15 3.84 0.63 -3.92
N ASP A 16 5.01 0.41 -4.53
CA ASP A 16 6.30 0.70 -3.91
C ASP A 16 6.48 2.18 -3.54
N LYS A 17 6.09 3.07 -4.46
CA LYS A 17 6.10 4.52 -4.23
C LYS A 17 5.20 4.90 -3.06
N LEU A 18 3.96 4.43 -3.05
CA LEU A 18 2.99 4.73 -2.00
C LEU A 18 3.43 4.20 -0.64
N MET A 19 3.97 2.97 -0.59
CA MET A 19 4.52 2.41 0.63
C MET A 19 5.71 3.24 1.15
N ALA A 20 6.57 3.74 0.27
CA ALA A 20 7.67 4.62 0.66
C ALA A 20 7.17 5.98 1.17
N GLU A 21 6.20 6.59 0.49
CA GLU A 21 5.60 7.86 0.90
C GLU A 21 4.87 7.76 2.24
N GLN A 22 4.28 6.61 2.54
CA GLN A 22 3.62 6.31 3.82
C GLN A 22 4.57 5.72 4.87
N GLY A 23 5.87 5.66 4.56
CA GLY A 23 6.92 5.06 5.40
C GLY A 23 6.61 3.63 5.90
N GLY A 24 5.88 2.86 5.11
CA GLY A 24 5.49 1.49 5.42
C GLY A 24 4.41 1.38 6.51
N LEU A 25 3.68 2.45 6.81
CA LEU A 25 2.56 2.44 7.76
C LEU A 25 1.20 2.53 7.07
N ASP A 26 0.23 1.87 7.68
CA ASP A 26 -1.15 1.86 7.25
C ASP A 26 -1.82 3.18 7.65
N PRO A 27 -2.43 3.93 6.71
CA PRO A 27 -3.07 5.21 6.98
C PRO A 27 -4.18 5.13 8.02
N ILE A 28 -4.84 3.97 8.15
CA ILE A 28 -6.04 3.84 8.95
C ILE A 28 -5.70 3.48 10.39
N THR A 29 -4.79 2.53 10.57
CA THR A 29 -4.44 1.96 11.89
C THR A 29 -3.09 2.45 12.42
N GLY A 30 -2.22 2.99 11.56
CA GLY A 30 -0.83 3.30 11.91
C GLY A 30 0.07 2.07 12.05
N GLU A 31 -0.45 0.87 11.82
CA GLU A 31 0.32 -0.36 11.87
C GLU A 31 1.24 -0.53 10.66
N LYS A 32 2.24 -1.41 10.77
CA LYS A 32 3.15 -1.69 9.66
C LYS A 32 2.41 -2.42 8.52
N LEU A 33 2.50 -1.87 7.31
CA LEU A 33 2.05 -2.49 6.06
C LEU A 33 2.90 -3.71 5.66
N VAL A 34 4.12 -3.76 6.19
CA VAL A 34 5.09 -4.81 5.91
C VAL A 34 5.30 -5.65 7.16
N GLN A 35 5.13 -6.96 7.02
CA GLN A 35 5.42 -7.93 8.07
C GLN A 35 6.68 -8.72 7.71
N ILE A 36 7.59 -8.80 8.68
CA ILE A 36 8.80 -9.61 8.58
C ILE A 36 8.52 -10.96 9.24
N ASN A 37 8.30 -11.98 8.43
CA ASN A 37 8.10 -13.34 8.89
C ASN A 37 9.45 -14.07 8.89
N LYS A 38 9.93 -14.43 10.09
CA LYS A 38 11.10 -15.30 10.22
C LYS A 38 10.63 -16.74 10.29
N ASN A 39 10.53 -17.41 9.15
CA ASN A 39 10.45 -18.86 9.17
C ASN A 39 11.87 -19.43 9.31
N LYS A 40 12.08 -20.52 10.04
CA LYS A 40 13.37 -20.99 10.61
C LYS A 40 14.58 -21.08 9.64
N LYS A 41 14.42 -20.86 8.33
CA LYS A 41 15.48 -20.84 7.29
C LYS A 41 15.51 -19.58 6.40
N LYS A 42 14.48 -18.70 6.41
CA LYS A 42 14.39 -17.50 5.55
C LYS A 42 13.60 -16.39 6.24
N LEU A 43 14.05 -15.16 6.02
CA LEU A 43 13.28 -13.96 6.33
C LEU A 43 12.41 -13.67 5.11
N GLU A 44 11.09 -13.69 5.29
CA GLU A 44 10.12 -13.41 4.24
C GLU A 44 9.43 -12.09 4.56
N ILE A 45 9.55 -11.14 3.64
CA ILE A 45 8.82 -9.89 3.70
C ILE A 45 7.48 -10.13 3.01
N SER A 46 6.39 -10.09 3.77
CA SER A 46 5.03 -10.19 3.23
C SER A 46 4.28 -8.90 3.47
N ASP A 47 3.61 -8.41 2.44
CA ASP A 47 2.81 -7.20 2.47
C ASP A 47 1.36 -7.52 2.09
N TYR A 48 0.51 -7.67 3.11
CA TYR A 48 -0.91 -7.98 2.94
C TYR A 48 -1.73 -6.69 2.67
N VAL A 49 -1.42 -6.05 1.54
CA VAL A 49 -1.85 -4.68 1.24
C VAL A 49 -2.44 -4.54 -0.17
N GLU A 50 -3.35 -3.59 -0.31
CA GLU A 50 -4.01 -3.23 -1.57
C GLU A 50 -3.93 -1.72 -1.82
N ASN A 51 -3.89 -1.34 -3.11
CA ASN A 51 -4.00 0.05 -3.51
C ASN A 51 -5.47 0.43 -3.53
N ALA A 52 -5.86 1.32 -2.63
CA ALA A 52 -7.22 1.81 -2.50
C ALA A 52 -7.37 3.19 -3.16
N HIS A 53 -8.44 3.34 -3.92
CA HIS A 53 -8.85 4.61 -4.51
C HIS A 53 -9.76 5.34 -3.53
N ILE A 54 -9.31 6.48 -3.00
CA ILE A 54 -10.01 7.19 -1.92
C ILE A 54 -11.41 7.61 -2.38
N GLU A 55 -11.51 8.21 -3.56
CA GLU A 55 -12.80 8.56 -4.16
C GLU A 55 -13.64 7.35 -4.59
N GLY A 56 -13.04 6.15 -4.65
CA GLY A 56 -13.72 4.89 -4.91
C GLY A 56 -14.57 4.40 -3.72
N PHE A 57 -14.19 4.76 -2.49
CA PHE A 57 -14.93 4.36 -1.28
C PHE A 57 -16.27 5.09 -1.09
N ALA A 58 -16.39 6.33 -1.57
CA ALA A 58 -17.61 7.15 -1.40
C ALA A 58 -18.85 6.66 -2.18
N LYS A 59 -18.70 5.66 -3.05
CA LYS A 59 -19.80 5.14 -3.88
C LYS A 59 -19.93 3.64 -3.71
N ASN A 60 -20.49 3.20 -2.58
CA ASN A 60 -20.99 1.84 -2.30
C ASN A 60 -20.95 0.91 -3.53
N SER A 61 -19.82 0.23 -3.72
CA SER A 61 -19.67 -1.04 -4.44
C SER A 61 -20.57 -1.36 -5.66
N LYS A 62 -20.75 -0.46 -6.63
CA LYS A 62 -21.25 -0.86 -7.97
C LYS A 62 -20.40 -0.31 -9.10
N ARG A 63 -19.42 -1.14 -9.49
CA ARG A 63 -18.44 -0.95 -10.57
C ARG A 63 -17.55 0.27 -10.40
N TYR A 64 -16.31 0.02 -9.99
CA TYR A 64 -15.18 0.87 -10.32
C TYR A 64 -15.23 1.17 -11.82
N ASN A 65 -15.58 2.41 -12.18
CA ASN A 65 -15.47 2.91 -13.54
C ASN A 65 -14.28 3.87 -13.52
N PRO A 66 -13.07 3.40 -13.90
CA PRO A 66 -11.87 4.22 -13.82
C PRO A 66 -12.09 5.47 -14.67
N LYS A 67 -12.23 6.62 -14.02
CA LYS A 67 -12.08 7.91 -14.69
C LYS A 67 -10.59 8.19 -14.76
N LYS A 68 -10.15 8.92 -15.77
CA LYS A 68 -8.72 9.25 -15.95
C LYS A 68 -8.09 9.90 -14.70
N ASP A 69 -8.91 10.60 -13.90
CA ASP A 69 -8.52 11.27 -12.67
C ASP A 69 -8.52 10.37 -11.42
N SER A 70 -9.09 9.15 -11.49
CA SER A 70 -9.05 8.21 -10.36
C SER A 70 -7.66 7.61 -10.16
N GLU A 71 -6.88 7.49 -11.22
CA GLU A 71 -5.52 6.92 -11.24
C GLU A 71 -4.42 7.94 -10.82
N VAL A 72 -4.81 9.12 -10.34
CA VAL A 72 -3.86 10.15 -9.89
C VAL A 72 -3.31 9.76 -8.53
N ASP A 73 -1.99 9.83 -8.36
CA ASP A 73 -1.30 9.46 -7.12
C ASP A 73 -1.90 10.12 -5.87
N SER A 74 -2.47 11.32 -5.95
CA SER A 74 -3.13 12.02 -4.83
C SER A 74 -4.40 11.33 -4.33
N ASN A 75 -5.04 10.51 -5.16
CA ASN A 75 -6.27 9.76 -4.87
C ASN A 75 -6.03 8.30 -4.48
N ILE A 76 -4.80 7.80 -4.53
CA ILE A 76 -4.48 6.39 -4.23
C ILE A 76 -3.71 6.29 -2.93
N MET A 77 -4.05 5.34 -2.07
CA MET A 77 -3.24 5.00 -0.89
C MET A 77 -3.07 3.50 -0.79
N THR A 78 -1.95 3.05 -0.22
CA THR A 78 -1.76 1.65 0.13
C THR A 78 -2.33 1.41 1.52
N VAL A 79 -3.25 0.48 1.65
CA VAL A 79 -3.87 0.10 2.93
C VAL A 79 -3.77 -1.41 3.12
N ARG A 80 -3.84 -1.87 4.36
CA ARG A 80 -4.03 -3.30 4.61
C ARG A 80 -5.37 -3.78 4.03
N ILE A 81 -5.41 -5.03 3.55
CA ILE A 81 -6.60 -5.59 2.86
C ILE A 81 -7.83 -5.65 3.78
N ASP A 82 -7.63 -5.93 5.06
CA ASP A 82 -8.68 -5.89 6.09
C ASP A 82 -9.28 -4.48 6.22
N ASN A 83 -8.44 -3.44 6.26
CA ASN A 83 -8.90 -2.06 6.29
C ASN A 83 -9.57 -1.65 4.99
N HIS A 84 -9.04 -2.07 3.84
CA HIS A 84 -9.67 -1.83 2.55
C HIS A 84 -11.10 -2.36 2.52
N ARG A 85 -11.32 -3.62 2.93
CA ARG A 85 -12.64 -4.25 3.01
C ARG A 85 -13.53 -3.61 4.07
N ASN A 86 -12.95 -3.23 5.21
CA ASN A 86 -13.70 -2.57 6.26
C ASN A 86 -14.27 -1.23 5.78
N ILE A 87 -13.48 -0.45 5.06
CA ILE A 87 -13.91 0.84 4.50
C ILE A 87 -14.89 0.64 3.34
N ASP A 88 -14.62 -0.31 2.44
CA ASP A 88 -15.44 -0.49 1.22
C ASP A 88 -16.79 -1.19 1.49
N VAL A 89 -16.85 -2.10 2.46
CA VAL A 89 -18.00 -3.00 2.65
C VAL A 89 -18.63 -2.85 4.03
N SER A 90 -17.83 -2.88 5.10
CA SER A 90 -18.38 -3.04 6.44
C SER A 90 -18.83 -1.72 7.08
N ASN A 91 -18.05 -0.65 6.91
CA ASN A 91 -18.22 0.62 7.62
C ASN A 91 -17.90 1.85 6.74
N PRO A 92 -18.43 1.97 5.51
CA PRO A 92 -18.10 3.09 4.62
C PRO A 92 -18.48 4.46 5.18
N GLU A 93 -19.56 4.53 5.96
CA GLU A 93 -20.08 5.75 6.60
C GLU A 93 -19.05 6.41 7.55
N ASN A 94 -18.15 5.60 8.14
CA ASN A 94 -17.18 6.06 9.12
C ASN A 94 -15.92 6.68 8.49
N TYR A 95 -15.81 6.66 7.16
CA TYR A 95 -14.61 7.08 6.44
C TYR A 95 -14.98 7.99 5.28
N SER A 96 -15.09 9.29 5.53
CA SER A 96 -15.32 10.23 4.44
C SER A 96 -14.09 10.38 3.54
N VAL A 97 -14.31 10.63 2.25
CA VAL A 97 -13.24 10.93 1.27
C VAL A 97 -12.34 12.06 1.77
N ARG A 98 -12.92 13.08 2.41
CA ARG A 98 -12.20 14.22 2.95
C ARG A 98 -11.23 13.79 4.06
N GLU A 99 -11.69 12.97 5.00
CA GLU A 99 -10.88 12.46 6.10
C GLU A 99 -9.77 11.54 5.59
N LEU A 100 -10.07 10.65 4.64
CA LEU A 100 -9.09 9.76 4.03
C LEU A 100 -7.98 10.54 3.30
N LYS A 101 -8.34 11.58 2.54
CA LYS A 101 -7.36 12.49 1.91
C LYS A 101 -6.51 13.23 2.95
N LYS A 102 -7.12 13.66 4.05
CA LYS A 102 -6.41 14.31 5.16
C LYS A 102 -5.41 13.35 5.81
N ARG A 103 -5.85 12.15 6.16
CA ARG A 103 -5.05 11.12 6.82
C ARG A 103 -3.86 10.70 5.97
N LYS A 104 -4.05 10.57 4.65
CA LYS A 104 -2.96 10.33 3.71
C LYS A 104 -1.87 11.41 3.76
N ASN A 105 -2.24 12.67 3.90
CA ASN A 105 -1.26 13.75 3.98
C ASN A 105 -0.59 13.81 5.35
N GLU A 106 -1.31 13.45 6.42
CA GLU A 106 -0.77 13.37 7.77
C GLU A 106 0.25 12.23 7.89
N ILE A 107 -0.06 11.03 7.39
CA ILE A 107 0.87 9.90 7.50
C ILE A 107 2.18 10.17 6.74
N LYS A 108 2.14 10.84 5.58
CA LYS A 108 3.35 11.30 4.87
C LYS A 108 4.24 12.20 5.71
N LYS A 109 3.68 12.95 6.66
CA LYS A 109 4.41 13.82 7.59
C LYS A 109 4.87 13.08 8.84
N GLU A 110 4.07 12.13 9.32
CA GLU A 110 4.39 11.28 10.47
C GLU A 110 5.57 10.36 10.17
N THR A 111 5.59 9.79 8.97
CA THR A 111 6.60 8.83 8.55
C THR A 111 7.62 9.51 7.66
N SER A 112 8.42 10.42 8.23
CA SER A 112 9.39 11.23 7.50
C SER A 112 10.59 10.45 6.93
N ASP A 113 10.60 9.12 7.00
CA ASP A 113 11.79 8.32 6.71
C ASP A 113 11.60 7.41 5.49
N GLU A 114 11.26 8.04 4.36
CA GLU A 114 11.32 7.44 3.02
C GLU A 114 12.68 6.76 2.78
N LYS A 115 13.76 7.31 3.38
CA LYS A 115 15.10 6.74 3.34
C LYS A 115 15.18 5.41 4.09
N VAL A 116 14.61 5.30 5.29
CA VAL A 116 14.57 4.03 6.03
C VAL A 116 13.79 2.96 5.28
N TYR A 117 12.64 3.28 4.66
CA TYR A 117 11.93 2.29 3.84
C TYR A 117 12.74 1.83 2.63
N LYS A 118 13.38 2.77 1.90
CA LYS A 118 14.28 2.44 0.78
C LYS A 118 15.43 1.54 1.23
N VAL A 119 16.05 1.85 2.37
CA VAL A 119 17.12 1.04 2.96
C VAL A 119 16.61 -0.34 3.34
N ILE A 120 15.46 -0.48 4.02
CA ILE A 120 14.91 -1.79 4.38
C ILE A 120 14.63 -2.65 3.15
N LYS A 121 14.09 -2.04 2.08
CA LYS A 121 13.81 -2.74 0.84
C LYS A 121 15.07 -3.14 0.08
N GLU A 122 16.09 -2.29 0.05
CA GLU A 122 17.41 -2.63 -0.51
C GLU A 122 18.12 -3.70 0.34
N CYS A 123 17.91 -3.69 1.66
CA CYS A 123 18.37 -4.69 2.60
C CYS A 123 17.56 -5.99 2.59
N ASP A 124 16.49 -6.10 1.79
CA ASP A 124 15.86 -7.39 1.43
C ASP A 124 16.78 -8.15 0.47
N CYS A 125 17.94 -8.48 1.03
CA CYS A 125 18.99 -9.32 0.53
C CYS A 125 18.47 -10.76 0.48
N SER A 126 17.53 -11.01 -0.44
CA SER A 126 17.58 -12.24 -1.26
C SER A 126 18.98 -12.46 -1.90
N TYR A 127 19.84 -11.43 -1.82
CA TYR A 127 21.30 -11.40 -1.97
C TYR A 127 22.14 -11.65 -0.69
N ILE A 128 21.65 -12.31 0.36
CA ILE A 128 22.55 -13.14 1.17
C ILE A 128 22.96 -14.26 0.21
N LYS A 129 24.04 -13.97 -0.53
CA LYS A 129 24.73 -14.88 -1.43
C LYS A 129 24.64 -16.26 -0.78
N ARG A 130 24.07 -17.21 -1.51
CA ARG A 130 24.42 -18.62 -1.31
C ARG A 130 25.94 -18.66 -1.35
N TYR A 131 26.59 -18.56 -0.20
CA TYR A 131 27.93 -19.08 -0.04
C TYR A 131 27.73 -20.57 -0.27
N LYS A 132 27.97 -21.00 -1.51
CA LYS A 132 28.25 -22.39 -1.81
C LYS A 132 29.45 -22.73 -0.93
N LYS A 133 29.21 -23.48 0.15
CA LYS A 133 30.25 -24.29 0.77
C LYS A 133 30.51 -25.47 -0.15
#